data_AF-A0A351GQQ1-F1
#
_entry.id   AF-A0A351GQQ1-F1
#
_cell.length_a   1.000
_cell.length_b   1.000
_cell.length_c   1.000
_cell.angle_alpha   90.00
_cell.angle_beta   90.00
_cell.angle_gamma   90.00
#
_symmetry.space_group_name_H-M   'P 1'
#
loop_
_entity.id
_entity.type
_entity.pdbx_description
1 polymer ?
#
loop_
_entity_poly.entity_id
_entity_poly.type
_entity_poly.pdbx_seq_one_letter_code
_entity_poly.pdbx_strand_id
1 'polypeptide(L)'
;KFGIETACVRIGACFPEPKNHRMLSMWMSYDDFVRLIERVFIVPRLGCPIVYGTSANSGVWWDNHEVAYLGWQPQDNAEVFRAKLDAELPAPTADEPNSKYQGGMFTADGIHED
;
A
#
# COMPACT_ATOMS: atom_id res chain seq x y z
N LYS A 1 -0.24 -18.84 23.21
CA LYS A 1 -0.05 -20.30 23.08
C LYS A 1 1.33 -20.67 22.51
N PHE A 2 1.92 -19.88 21.59
CA PHE A 2 3.32 -20.10 21.11
C PHE A 2 4.22 -18.86 21.07
N GLY A 3 3.69 -17.66 21.34
CA GLY A 3 4.52 -16.44 21.41
C GLY A 3 5.12 -15.97 20.08
N ILE A 4 4.73 -16.57 18.95
CA ILE A 4 5.14 -16.12 17.62
C ILE A 4 4.56 -14.73 17.36
N GLU A 5 5.43 -13.81 17.02
CA GLU A 5 5.07 -12.45 16.60
C GLU A 5 5.08 -12.35 15.07
N THR A 6 4.20 -11.54 14.50
CA THR A 6 4.04 -11.43 13.04
C THR A 6 3.51 -10.05 12.66
N ALA A 7 4.18 -9.37 11.73
CA ALA A 7 3.59 -8.22 11.07
C ALA A 7 2.72 -8.70 9.90
N CYS A 8 1.40 -8.61 10.03
CA CYS A 8 0.46 -8.92 8.96
C CYS A 8 0.39 -7.73 8.00
N VAL A 9 1.33 -7.66 7.07
CA VAL A 9 1.42 -6.56 6.10
C VAL A 9 0.42 -6.76 4.96
N ARG A 10 -0.59 -5.89 4.90
CA ARG A 10 -1.52 -5.76 3.76
C ARG A 10 -0.87 -4.88 2.71
N ILE A 11 -0.02 -5.48 1.89
CA ILE A 11 0.73 -4.79 0.84
C ILE A 11 -0.26 -4.15 -0.15
N GLY A 12 -0.05 -2.86 -0.43
CA GLY A 12 -0.74 -2.17 -1.50
C GLY A 12 -0.14 -2.53 -2.87
N ALA A 13 0.60 -1.60 -3.47
CA ALA A 13 1.27 -1.80 -4.76
C ALA A 13 2.78 -1.55 -4.63
N CYS A 14 3.55 -2.61 -4.37
CA CYS A 14 5.00 -2.54 -4.20
C CYS A 14 5.72 -2.72 -5.54
N PHE A 15 6.01 -1.61 -6.21
CA PHE A 15 6.60 -1.54 -7.56
C PHE A 15 7.62 -0.40 -7.65
N PRO A 16 8.47 -0.35 -8.69
CA PRO A 16 9.42 0.75 -8.86
C PRO A 16 8.74 2.12 -8.96
N GLU A 17 7.55 2.16 -9.60
CA GLU A 17 6.69 3.34 -9.68
C GLU A 17 5.20 2.92 -9.79
N PRO A 18 4.26 3.81 -9.44
CA PRO A 18 2.82 3.62 -9.69
C PRO A 18 2.54 3.39 -11.19
N LYS A 19 1.70 2.40 -11.51
CA LYS A 19 1.38 2.03 -12.91
C LYS A 19 0.04 2.56 -13.42
N ASN A 20 -0.77 3.14 -12.55
CA ASN A 20 -2.08 3.72 -12.87
C ASN A 20 -2.53 4.66 -11.74
N HIS A 21 -3.57 5.45 -11.99
CA HIS A 21 -4.11 6.43 -11.03
C HIS A 21 -4.53 5.82 -9.69
N ARG A 22 -5.02 4.58 -9.65
CA ARG A 22 -5.35 3.89 -8.39
C ARG A 22 -4.12 3.75 -7.49
N MET A 23 -2.96 3.43 -8.07
CA MET A 23 -1.72 3.28 -7.32
C MET A 23 -1.26 4.60 -6.66
N LEU A 24 -1.75 5.77 -7.06
CA LEU A 24 -1.47 7.03 -6.36
C LEU A 24 -1.95 7.03 -4.90
N SER A 25 -2.87 6.13 -4.53
CA SER A 25 -3.40 6.02 -3.17
C SER A 25 -2.75 4.90 -2.34
N MET A 26 -2.14 3.90 -2.99
CA MET A 26 -1.75 2.63 -2.37
C MET A 26 -0.35 2.14 -2.74
N TRP A 27 0.39 2.92 -3.52
CA TRP A 27 1.76 2.57 -3.90
C TRP A 27 2.65 2.51 -2.66
N MET A 28 3.58 1.57 -2.70
CA MET A 28 4.60 1.37 -1.68
C MET A 28 5.94 1.32 -2.39
N SER A 29 6.83 2.25 -2.08
CA SER A 29 8.20 2.20 -2.57
C SER A 29 8.93 1.00 -1.97
N TYR A 30 9.99 0.55 -2.65
CA TYR A 30 10.86 -0.48 -2.10
C TYR A 30 11.56 -0.01 -0.83
N ASP A 31 11.99 1.25 -0.79
CA ASP A 31 12.68 1.81 0.36
C ASP A 31 11.76 1.87 1.59
N ASP A 32 10.50 2.26 1.45
CA ASP A 32 9.55 2.28 2.56
C ASP A 32 9.18 0.87 3.04
N PHE A 33 9.20 -0.12 2.14
CA PHE A 33 9.02 -1.50 2.55
C PHE A 33 10.23 -2.03 3.34
N VAL A 34 11.45 -1.70 2.93
CA VAL A 34 12.65 -2.02 3.71
C VAL A 34 12.62 -1.34 5.07
N ARG A 35 12.28 -0.04 5.14
CA ARG A 35 12.11 0.69 6.41
C ARG A 35 11.07 0.05 7.32
N LEU A 36 9.96 -0.44 6.77
CA LEU A 36 8.96 -1.18 7.57
C LEU A 36 9.56 -2.46 8.15
N ILE A 37 10.24 -3.25 7.31
CA ILE A 37 10.87 -4.51 7.72
C ILE A 37 11.89 -4.27 8.85
N GLU A 38 12.72 -3.24 8.74
CA GLU A 38 13.68 -2.86 9.80
C GLU A 38 12.97 -2.58 11.12
N ARG A 39 11.89 -1.80 11.11
CA ARG A 39 11.12 -1.47 12.33
C ARG A 39 10.46 -2.70 12.94
N VAL A 40 9.93 -3.60 12.11
CA VAL A 40 9.33 -4.87 12.54
C VAL A 40 10.33 -5.74 13.30
N PHE A 41 11.60 -5.75 12.90
CA PHE A 41 12.65 -6.54 13.58
C PHE A 41 13.30 -5.85 14.79
N ILE A 42 13.26 -4.52 14.88
CA ILE A 42 13.94 -3.75 15.93
C ILE A 42 13.01 -3.41 17.11
N VAL A 43 11.68 -3.38 16.91
CA VAL A 43 10.74 -3.02 17.98
C VAL A 43 10.85 -4.00 19.16
N PRO A 44 10.87 -3.54 20.43
CA PRO A 44 11.02 -4.43 21.58
C PRO A 44 9.92 -5.48 21.75
N ARG A 45 8.74 -5.20 21.19
CA ARG A 45 7.60 -6.11 21.15
C ARG A 45 6.78 -5.82 19.90
N LEU A 46 6.61 -6.82 19.05
CA LEU A 46 5.85 -6.68 17.81
C LEU A 46 4.37 -7.02 18.02
N GLY A 47 4.06 -8.13 18.68
CA GLY A 47 2.72 -8.71 18.76
C GLY A 47 2.29 -9.35 17.44
N CYS A 48 1.03 -9.13 17.04
CA CYS A 48 0.52 -9.57 15.74
C CYS A 48 -0.29 -8.46 15.03
N PRO A 49 0.34 -7.30 14.74
CA PRO A 49 -0.37 -6.16 14.18
C PRO A 49 -0.73 -6.37 12.70
N ILE A 50 -1.82 -5.74 12.29
CA ILE A 50 -2.11 -5.49 10.87
C ILE A 50 -1.44 -4.16 10.50
N VAL A 51 -0.64 -4.17 9.43
CA VAL A 51 -0.01 -2.96 8.89
C VAL A 51 -0.45 -2.80 7.44
N TYR A 52 -0.96 -1.63 7.07
CA TYR A 52 -1.23 -1.31 5.67
C TYR A 52 0.07 -0.85 5.01
N GLY A 53 0.55 -1.64 4.04
CA GLY A 53 1.81 -1.40 3.34
C GLY A 53 1.63 -0.40 2.20
N THR A 54 1.72 0.89 2.53
CA THR A 54 1.67 2.03 1.60
C THR A 54 2.72 3.05 2.01
N SER A 55 3.29 3.75 1.03
CA SER A 55 4.11 4.93 1.26
C SER A 55 3.24 6.11 1.77
N ALA A 56 3.85 7.26 2.06
CA ALA A 56 3.20 8.47 2.57
C ALA A 56 2.43 9.22 1.46
N ASN A 57 1.56 8.48 0.76
CA ASN A 57 0.83 8.96 -0.40
C ASN A 57 -0.19 10.02 0.00
N SER A 58 -0.26 11.12 -0.76
CA SER A 58 -1.25 12.19 -0.52
C SER A 58 -2.70 11.72 -0.57
N GLY A 59 -2.98 10.68 -1.38
CA GLY A 59 -4.31 10.09 -1.55
C GLY A 59 -4.57 8.84 -0.70
N VAL A 60 -3.80 8.60 0.38
CA VAL A 60 -3.88 7.36 1.16
C VAL A 60 -5.29 7.05 1.70
N TRP A 61 -5.69 5.79 1.61
CA TRP A 61 -7.00 5.32 2.10
C TRP A 61 -6.96 4.66 3.47
N TRP A 62 -5.76 4.28 3.90
CA TRP A 62 -5.54 3.41 5.04
C TRP A 62 -4.87 4.15 6.18
N ASP A 63 -5.24 3.75 7.40
CA ASP A 63 -4.74 4.35 8.62
C ASP A 63 -3.93 3.33 9.42
N ASN A 64 -2.74 3.74 9.85
CA ASN A 64 -1.79 2.95 10.63
C ASN A 64 -1.58 3.52 12.05
N HIS A 65 -2.44 4.40 12.57
CA HIS A 65 -2.23 5.03 13.88
C HIS A 65 -2.13 4.01 15.04
N GLU A 66 -2.90 2.92 15.00
CA GLU A 66 -2.86 1.84 16.00
C GLU A 66 -1.52 1.10 16.04
N VAL A 67 -0.72 1.18 14.97
CA VAL A 67 0.62 0.59 14.87
C VAL A 67 1.72 1.64 14.95
N ALA A 68 1.41 2.87 15.37
CA ALA A 68 2.40 3.94 15.51
C ALA A 68 3.54 3.60 16.49
N TYR A 69 3.31 2.68 17.43
CA TYR A 69 4.35 2.16 18.35
C TYR A 69 5.51 1.46 17.62
N LEU A 70 5.30 0.99 16.38
CA LEU A 70 6.37 0.46 15.54
C LEU A 70 7.40 1.54 15.20
N GLY A 71 7.01 2.82 15.21
CA GLY A 71 7.86 3.95 14.82
C GLY A 71 8.26 3.93 13.34
N TRP A 72 7.50 3.24 12.50
CA TRP A 72 7.64 3.29 11.05
C TRP A 72 6.92 4.53 10.51
N GLN A 73 7.65 5.34 9.74
CA GLN A 73 7.13 6.50 9.03
C GLN A 73 7.58 6.37 7.58
N PRO A 74 6.70 6.05 6.63
CA PRO A 74 7.05 6.03 5.21
C PRO A 74 7.47 7.45 4.76
N GLN A 75 8.41 7.52 3.82
CA GLN A 75 9.04 8.77 3.39
C GLN A 75 8.71 9.13 1.95
N ASP A 76 8.38 8.15 1.12
CA ASP A 76 8.10 8.36 -0.29
C ASP A 76 6.62 8.73 -0.50
N ASN A 77 6.30 9.37 -1.62
CA ASN A 77 4.94 9.76 -1.95
C ASN A 77 4.67 9.57 -3.45
N ALA A 78 3.63 8.80 -3.78
CA ALA A 78 3.23 8.52 -5.16
C ALA A 78 2.83 9.77 -5.95
N GLU A 79 2.50 10.88 -5.28
CA GLU A 79 2.06 12.13 -5.91
C GLU A 79 3.09 12.68 -6.92
N VAL A 80 4.38 12.39 -6.74
CA VAL A 80 5.44 12.79 -7.69
C VAL A 80 5.26 12.18 -9.09
N PHE A 81 4.48 11.09 -9.21
CA PHE A 81 4.20 10.40 -10.46
C PHE A 81 2.88 10.85 -11.13
N ARG A 82 2.06 11.69 -10.47
CA ARG A 82 0.74 12.07 -11.00
C ARG A 82 0.83 12.69 -12.40
N ALA A 83 1.71 13.66 -12.60
CA ALA A 83 1.84 14.34 -13.88
C ALA A 83 2.23 13.39 -15.03
N LYS A 84 3.08 12.40 -14.75
CA LYS A 84 3.45 11.35 -15.71
C LYS A 84 2.24 10.48 -16.06
N LEU A 85 1.51 10.00 -15.05
CA LEU A 85 0.33 9.16 -15.26
C LEU A 85 -0.79 9.90 -16.01
N ASP A 86 -1.04 11.17 -15.68
CA ASP A 86 -2.04 12.00 -16.36
C ASP A 86 -1.69 12.26 -17.84
N ALA A 87 -0.40 12.27 -18.18
CA ALA A 87 0.06 12.44 -19.55
C ALA A 87 0.03 11.13 -20.35
N GLU A 88 0.28 9.99 -19.70
CA GLU A 88 0.44 8.69 -20.36
C GLU A 88 -0.85 7.86 -20.40
N LEU A 89 -1.76 8.05 -19.43
CA LEU A 89 -2.95 7.24 -19.25
C LEU A 89 -4.20 8.12 -19.14
N PRO A 90 -5.33 7.74 -19.77
CA PRO A 90 -6.59 8.40 -19.50
C PRO A 90 -6.97 8.21 -18.03
N ALA A 91 -7.53 9.28 -17.43
CA ALA A 91 -8.11 9.16 -16.10
C ALA A 91 -9.26 8.13 -16.12
N PRO A 92 -9.33 7.19 -15.15
CA PRO A 92 -10.39 6.20 -15.13
C PRO A 92 -11.74 6.87 -14.86
N THR A 93 -12.79 6.39 -15.52
CA THR A 93 -14.16 6.85 -15.28
C THR A 93 -14.63 6.49 -13.88
N ALA A 94 -15.68 7.17 -13.38
CA ALA A 94 -16.19 6.95 -12.02
C ALA A 94 -16.74 5.53 -11.80
N ASP A 95 -17.20 4.87 -12.85
CA ASP A 95 -17.80 3.53 -12.78
C ASP A 95 -16.78 2.39 -12.93
N GLU A 96 -15.55 2.70 -13.34
CA GLU A 96 -14.50 1.70 -13.47
C GLU A 96 -14.07 1.12 -12.11
N PRO A 97 -13.77 -0.20 -12.04
CA PRO A 97 -13.33 -0.84 -10.80
C PRO A 97 -12.15 -0.15 -10.11
N ASN A 98 -11.18 0.36 -10.90
CA ASN A 98 -10.01 1.08 -10.39
C ASN A 98 -10.35 2.40 -9.68
N SER A 99 -11.47 3.03 -10.02
CA SER A 99 -11.98 4.23 -9.35
C SER A 99 -12.89 3.90 -8.18
N LYS A 100 -13.70 2.85 -8.32
CA LYS A 100 -14.81 2.55 -7.40
C LYS A 100 -14.41 1.74 -6.17
N TYR A 101 -13.47 0.81 -6.33
CA TYR A 101 -13.14 -0.15 -5.29
C TYR A 101 -11.66 -0.14 -4.96
N GLN A 102 -11.33 -0.31 -3.68
CA GLN A 102 -9.93 -0.39 -3.24
C GLN A 102 -9.20 -1.57 -3.88
N GLY A 103 -9.90 -2.68 -4.20
CA GLY A 103 -9.35 -3.85 -4.89
C GLY A 103 -9.04 -3.61 -6.37
N GLY A 104 -9.54 -2.54 -6.98
CA GLY A 104 -9.37 -2.25 -8.41
C GLY A 104 -9.91 -3.36 -9.30
N MET A 105 -9.22 -3.65 -10.41
CA MET A 105 -9.65 -4.67 -11.37
C MET A 105 -9.86 -6.07 -10.79
N PHE A 106 -9.28 -6.41 -9.63
CA PHE A 106 -9.55 -7.69 -8.96
C PHE A 106 -11.03 -7.87 -8.61
N THR A 107 -11.81 -6.79 -8.45
CA THR A 107 -13.25 -6.91 -8.17
C THR A 107 -14.09 -7.20 -9.42
N ALA A 108 -13.48 -7.12 -10.60
CA ALA A 108 -14.11 -7.44 -11.88
C ALA A 108 -13.57 -8.76 -12.46
N ASP A 109 -12.63 -9.39 -11.78
CA ASP A 109 -12.06 -10.66 -12.20
C ASP A 109 -13.04 -11.80 -11.87
N GLY A 110 -13.16 -12.73 -12.81
CA GLY A 110 -14.06 -13.87 -12.68
C GLY A 110 -13.54 -14.92 -11.70
N ILE A 111 -14.35 -15.95 -11.46
CA ILE A 111 -13.83 -17.18 -10.84
C ILE A 111 -12.99 -17.89 -11.90
N HIS A 112 -11.71 -18.08 -11.59
CA HIS A 112 -10.79 -18.84 -12.43
C HIS A 112 -11.13 -20.32 -12.35
N GLU A 113 -11.07 -21.00 -13.49
CA GLU A 113 -11.13 -22.46 -13.57
C GLU A 113 -9.69 -23.01 -13.61
N ASP A 114 -9.48 -24.19 -13.02
CA ASP A 114 -8.17 -24.87 -12.91
C ASP A 114 -7.65 -25.40 -14.26
#